data_AF-A0A2T2NJE0-F1
#
_entry.id   AF-A0A2T2NJE0-F1
#
_cell.length_a   1.000
_cell.length_b   1.000
_cell.length_c   1.000
_cell.angle_alpha   90.00
_cell.angle_beta   90.00
_cell.angle_gamma   90.00
#
_symmetry.space_group_name_H-M   'P 1'
#
loop_
_entity.id
_entity.type
_entity.pdbx_description
1 polymer ?
#
loop_
_entity_poly.entity_id
_entity_poly.type
_entity_poly.pdbx_seq_one_letter_code
_entity_poly.pdbx_strand_id
1 'polypeptide(L)'
;MAKLVRLAPLGLNDVPTHHDLQQETAPALANFIKDVFDEAKNIETVPRYERKGTKKFRIAGSWYHIANKNKANTVEVTKVRSDHDSSYPWFGRTSKFNGADYNAGEPVTYRQLRYALFQDHSEHEMEYTPNIFDCNTVLEWPGEALDAAARELGYHGLNMQITNLYHEMPKFFDDRVFTVLLLSAETSSTDVDGPEVPMPARQQTREFVIVQIPVDLTTFPNKVKKRAHHSLVDTRFMQYISPVSPDATPQDGKQKMQQKMHGKDLVSGVYVSIENVYHKVRKNLANDDAGERVSTVDWQMATASNARGRIPLWIQNLAVPGKIAKDVPIVVKWLRNLNKVNELSRRMGDAPDSVEEDPHGGSGGGPLSPPAPAPPGPPLRE
;
A
#
# COMPACT_ATOMS: atom_id res chain seq x y z
N MET A 1 -19.81 -16.63 -12.87
CA MET A 1 -19.37 -15.27 -13.22
C MET A 1 -17.97 -15.34 -13.81
N ALA A 2 -17.57 -14.36 -14.63
CA ALA A 2 -16.22 -14.29 -15.18
C ALA A 2 -15.25 -13.78 -14.09
N LYS A 3 -14.04 -14.34 -14.00
CA LYS A 3 -13.06 -13.95 -12.97
C LYS A 3 -12.65 -12.49 -13.09
N LEU A 4 -12.63 -11.70 -12.02
CA LEU A 4 -12.22 -10.30 -12.06
C LEU A 4 -10.71 -10.10 -11.84
N VAL A 5 -10.10 -10.89 -10.96
CA VAL A 5 -8.68 -10.76 -10.60
C VAL A 5 -7.82 -11.54 -11.59
N ARG A 6 -7.55 -10.92 -12.75
CA ARG A 6 -6.84 -11.53 -13.88
C ARG A 6 -6.05 -10.49 -14.68
N LEU A 7 -5.19 -10.97 -15.58
CA LEU A 7 -4.40 -10.11 -16.48
C LEU A 7 -5.19 -9.51 -17.65
N ALA A 8 -6.34 -10.10 -18.00
CA ALA A 8 -7.23 -9.56 -19.02
C ALA A 8 -7.84 -8.25 -18.49
N PRO A 9 -7.58 -7.09 -19.15
CA PRO A 9 -8.03 -5.80 -18.64
C PRO A 9 -9.54 -5.68 -18.54
N LEU A 10 -10.02 -4.96 -17.52
CA LEU A 10 -11.41 -4.55 -17.39
C LEU A 10 -11.72 -3.42 -18.39
N GLY A 11 -12.80 -3.57 -19.14
CA GLY A 11 -13.36 -2.52 -19.98
C GLY A 11 -14.42 -1.69 -19.26
N LEU A 12 -15.01 -0.75 -19.99
CA LEU A 12 -16.05 0.16 -19.51
C LEU A 12 -17.20 -0.55 -18.78
N ASN A 13 -17.71 -1.65 -19.32
CA ASN A 13 -18.88 -2.34 -18.74
C ASN A 13 -18.51 -3.35 -17.64
N ASP A 14 -17.21 -3.57 -17.40
CA ASP A 14 -16.74 -4.50 -16.37
C ASP A 14 -16.59 -3.84 -15.00
N VAL A 15 -16.60 -2.50 -14.91
CA VAL A 15 -16.47 -1.74 -13.66
C VAL A 15 -17.83 -1.22 -13.16
N PRO A 16 -18.03 -1.00 -11.85
CA PRO A 16 -19.28 -0.50 -11.31
C PRO A 16 -19.70 0.86 -11.89
N THR A 17 -20.99 1.16 -11.79
CA THR A 17 -21.54 2.45 -12.24
C THR A 17 -20.77 3.63 -11.64
N HIS A 18 -20.48 4.62 -12.47
CA HIS A 18 -19.92 5.89 -12.05
C HIS A 18 -20.51 7.02 -12.90
N HIS A 19 -20.75 8.20 -12.29
CA HIS A 19 -21.41 9.34 -12.96
C HIS A 19 -20.66 9.82 -14.22
N ASP A 20 -19.37 9.54 -14.31
CA ASP A 20 -18.56 9.82 -15.49
C ASP A 20 -18.55 8.78 -16.60
N LEU A 21 -19.13 7.59 -16.40
CA LEU A 21 -18.93 6.47 -17.32
C LEU A 21 -20.06 6.26 -18.33
N GLN A 22 -21.27 6.82 -18.10
CA GLN A 22 -22.43 6.70 -19.01
C GLN A 22 -22.64 5.25 -19.52
N GLN A 23 -22.52 4.27 -18.63
CA GLN A 23 -22.58 2.85 -18.98
C GLN A 23 -24.02 2.41 -19.30
N GLU A 24 -24.17 1.55 -20.31
CA GLU A 24 -25.44 0.86 -20.59
C GLU A 24 -25.68 -0.30 -19.62
N THR A 25 -24.60 -0.98 -19.24
CA THR A 25 -24.60 -2.10 -18.29
C THR A 25 -23.39 -1.97 -17.38
N ALA A 26 -23.59 -2.27 -16.09
CA ALA A 26 -22.53 -2.25 -15.11
C ALA A 26 -22.87 -3.18 -13.94
N PRO A 27 -21.87 -3.84 -13.30
CA PRO A 27 -22.08 -4.58 -12.09
C PRO A 27 -22.50 -3.67 -10.92
N ALA A 28 -23.29 -4.20 -9.99
CA ALA A 28 -23.58 -3.53 -8.74
C ALA A 28 -22.29 -3.39 -7.91
N LEU A 29 -22.07 -2.22 -7.32
CA LEU A 29 -20.83 -1.87 -6.60
C LEU A 29 -20.47 -2.89 -5.51
N ALA A 30 -21.39 -3.18 -4.59
CA ALA A 30 -21.14 -4.12 -3.49
C ALA A 30 -20.82 -5.54 -4.00
N ASN A 31 -21.55 -6.04 -5.00
CA ASN A 31 -21.29 -7.36 -5.60
C ASN A 31 -19.91 -7.40 -6.25
N PHE A 32 -19.54 -6.36 -7.01
CA PHE A 32 -18.22 -6.27 -7.64
C PHE A 32 -17.09 -6.29 -6.59
N ILE A 33 -17.18 -5.48 -5.54
CA ILE A 33 -16.18 -5.43 -4.46
C ILE A 33 -16.07 -6.79 -3.78
N LYS A 34 -17.21 -7.41 -3.46
CA LYS A 34 -17.26 -8.73 -2.84
C LYS A 34 -16.57 -9.77 -3.71
N ASP A 35 -16.89 -9.81 -5.00
CA ASP A 35 -16.32 -10.78 -5.94
C ASP A 35 -14.80 -10.59 -6.08
N VAL A 36 -14.32 -9.34 -6.17
CA VAL A 36 -12.87 -9.03 -6.22
C VAL A 36 -12.17 -9.52 -4.96
N PHE A 37 -12.67 -9.20 -3.77
CA PHE A 37 -12.02 -9.61 -2.52
C PHE A 37 -12.14 -11.10 -2.24
N ASP A 38 -13.25 -11.74 -2.60
CA ASP A 38 -13.39 -13.19 -2.49
C ASP A 38 -12.39 -13.89 -3.42
N GLU A 39 -12.20 -13.41 -4.65
CA GLU A 39 -11.15 -13.92 -5.54
C GLU A 39 -9.74 -13.69 -4.99
N ALA A 40 -9.47 -12.51 -4.42
CA ALA A 40 -8.16 -12.18 -3.83
C ALA A 40 -7.83 -13.04 -2.60
N LYS A 41 -8.79 -13.26 -1.70
CA LYS A 41 -8.66 -14.20 -0.57
C LYS A 41 -8.41 -15.62 -1.06
N ASN A 42 -9.06 -16.02 -2.14
CA ASN A 42 -8.88 -17.35 -2.72
C ASN A 42 -7.50 -17.53 -3.39
N ILE A 43 -6.81 -16.45 -3.77
CA ILE A 43 -5.45 -16.53 -4.28
C ILE A 43 -4.45 -16.87 -3.16
N GLU A 44 -4.76 -16.58 -1.89
CA GLU A 44 -4.02 -17.14 -0.75
C GLU A 44 -4.28 -18.63 -0.55
N THR A 45 -5.46 -19.13 -0.97
CA THR A 45 -5.91 -20.50 -0.71
C THR A 45 -5.75 -21.45 -1.88
N VAL A 46 -5.16 -21.04 -3.03
CA VAL A 46 -4.94 -21.96 -4.16
C VAL A 46 -3.98 -23.09 -3.72
N PRO A 47 -4.45 -24.34 -3.60
CA PRO A 47 -3.67 -25.44 -3.03
C PRO A 47 -2.53 -25.98 -3.93
N ARG A 48 -2.09 -25.23 -4.95
CA ARG A 48 -1.19 -25.74 -6.00
C ARG A 48 -0.20 -24.71 -6.54
N TYR A 49 0.13 -23.70 -5.74
CA TYR A 49 1.35 -22.99 -5.98
C TYR A 49 2.54 -23.92 -5.71
N GLU A 50 3.17 -24.41 -6.77
CA GLU A 50 4.41 -25.17 -6.61
C GLU A 50 5.47 -24.21 -6.04
N ARG A 51 5.96 -24.52 -4.85
CA ARG A 51 7.09 -23.80 -4.26
C ARG A 51 8.30 -24.00 -5.16
N LYS A 52 8.59 -23.02 -6.02
CA LYS A 52 9.74 -23.08 -6.95
C LYS A 52 11.06 -22.80 -6.25
N GLY A 53 11.01 -22.30 -5.01
CA GLY A 53 12.17 -22.10 -4.16
C GLY A 53 11.95 -20.96 -3.18
N THR A 54 12.82 -20.92 -2.18
CA THR A 54 12.85 -19.86 -1.19
C THR A 54 14.19 -19.16 -1.26
N LYS A 55 14.15 -17.83 -1.34
CA LYS A 55 15.36 -17.01 -1.21
C LYS A 55 15.24 -16.13 0.03
N LYS A 56 16.23 -16.25 0.91
CA LYS A 56 16.36 -15.38 2.08
C LYS A 56 17.16 -14.15 1.67
N PHE A 57 16.55 -12.97 1.78
CA PHE A 57 17.25 -11.71 1.58
C PHE A 57 17.64 -11.14 2.94
N ARG A 58 18.93 -10.86 3.13
CA ARG A 58 19.38 -10.08 4.29
C ARG A 58 18.94 -8.64 4.06
N ILE A 59 18.14 -8.09 4.97
CA ILE A 59 17.92 -6.64 5.00
C ILE A 59 19.18 -6.03 5.61
N ALA A 60 20.12 -5.57 4.77
CA ALA A 60 21.33 -4.90 5.26
C ALA A 60 21.02 -3.46 5.67
N GLY A 61 21.32 -3.12 6.93
CA GLY A 61 21.31 -1.77 7.47
C GLY A 61 22.29 -1.71 8.64
N SER A 62 23.25 -0.79 8.56
CA SER A 62 24.51 -0.70 9.32
C SER A 62 24.42 -0.55 10.86
N TRP A 63 23.26 -0.73 11.50
CA TRP A 63 23.11 -0.49 12.95
C TRP A 63 22.47 -1.63 13.74
N TYR A 64 22.34 -2.83 13.15
CA TYR A 64 21.95 -4.02 13.91
C TYR A 64 23.16 -4.64 14.62
N HIS A 65 23.81 -3.85 15.47
CA HIS A 65 24.70 -4.36 16.51
C HIS A 65 23.95 -4.24 17.83
N ILE A 66 23.75 -5.39 18.50
CA ILE A 66 23.12 -5.57 19.84
C ILE A 66 21.58 -5.51 19.74
N ALA A 67 20.82 -6.60 19.75
CA ALA A 67 20.66 -7.51 20.89
C ALA A 67 20.25 -8.96 20.51
N ASN A 68 20.50 -9.42 19.28
CA ASN A 68 20.32 -10.85 18.96
C ASN A 68 21.29 -11.29 17.86
N LYS A 69 22.50 -11.71 18.26
CA LYS A 69 23.57 -12.16 17.35
C LYS A 69 23.22 -13.41 16.51
N ASN A 70 22.05 -14.03 16.72
CA ASN A 70 21.68 -15.32 16.11
C ASN A 70 20.47 -15.32 15.14
N LYS A 71 19.82 -14.18 14.86
CA LYS A 71 18.74 -14.13 13.86
C LYS A 71 18.97 -12.97 12.89
N ALA A 72 19.66 -13.24 11.78
CA ALA A 72 19.66 -12.32 10.66
C ALA A 72 18.20 -12.07 10.24
N ASN A 73 17.76 -10.81 10.23
CA ASN A 73 16.43 -10.43 9.72
C ASN A 73 16.38 -10.73 8.22
N THR A 74 15.94 -11.95 7.90
CA THR A 74 15.80 -12.45 6.55
C THR A 74 14.35 -12.40 6.13
N VAL A 75 14.07 -11.73 5.02
CA VAL A 75 12.77 -11.84 4.35
C VAL A 75 12.78 -13.13 3.54
N GLU A 76 11.81 -14.01 3.80
CA GLU A 76 11.68 -15.30 3.12
C GLU A 76 10.78 -15.17 1.89
N VAL A 77 11.36 -14.90 0.73
CA VAL A 77 10.58 -14.84 -0.51
C VAL A 77 10.33 -16.26 -1.01
N THR A 78 9.10 -16.74 -0.81
CA THR A 78 8.62 -18.00 -1.39
C THR A 78 8.06 -17.74 -2.78
N LYS A 79 8.78 -18.20 -3.80
CA LYS A 79 8.35 -18.07 -5.19
C LYS A 79 7.30 -19.12 -5.49
N VAL A 80 6.12 -18.64 -5.81
CA VAL A 80 5.00 -19.47 -6.23
C VAL A 80 4.75 -19.27 -7.71
N ARG A 81 4.51 -20.35 -8.47
CA ARG A 81 4.03 -20.30 -9.85
C ARG A 81 2.72 -21.05 -9.94
N SER A 82 1.71 -20.43 -10.53
CA SER A 82 0.43 -21.05 -10.85
C SER A 82 0.18 -20.89 -12.34
N ASP A 83 -0.15 -22.01 -12.99
CA ASP A 83 -0.58 -22.07 -14.40
C ASP A 83 -2.13 -22.08 -14.50
N HIS A 84 -2.85 -21.59 -13.46
CA HIS A 84 -4.33 -21.59 -13.43
C HIS A 84 -4.99 -20.69 -14.50
N ASP A 85 -4.26 -19.71 -15.01
CA ASP A 85 -4.56 -19.01 -16.26
C ASP A 85 -3.45 -19.41 -17.24
N SER A 86 -3.77 -20.22 -18.24
CA SER A 86 -2.79 -20.87 -19.14
C SER A 86 -1.89 -19.89 -19.91
N SER A 87 -2.16 -18.60 -19.79
CA SER A 87 -1.54 -17.53 -20.58
C SER A 87 -0.33 -16.90 -19.89
N TYR A 88 -0.31 -16.79 -18.55
CA TYR A 88 0.77 -16.10 -17.81
C TYR A 88 1.01 -16.67 -16.41
N PRO A 89 2.28 -16.85 -16.00
CA PRO A 89 2.60 -17.31 -14.65
C PRO A 89 2.36 -16.21 -13.61
N TRP A 90 1.71 -16.59 -12.51
CA TRP A 90 1.69 -15.79 -11.28
C TRP A 90 2.99 -15.95 -10.51
N PHE A 91 3.42 -14.89 -9.83
CA PHE A 91 4.56 -14.87 -8.94
C PHE A 91 4.16 -14.26 -7.61
N GLY A 92 4.57 -14.86 -6.50
CA GLY A 92 4.27 -14.33 -5.17
C GLY A 92 5.44 -14.38 -4.21
N ARG A 93 5.21 -13.79 -3.04
CA ARG A 93 6.12 -13.73 -1.89
C ARG A 93 5.36 -13.60 -0.57
N THR A 94 6.04 -13.93 0.52
CA THR A 94 5.59 -13.64 1.89
C THR A 94 6.74 -13.00 2.66
N SER A 95 6.46 -12.02 3.49
CA SER A 95 7.43 -11.31 4.32
C SER A 95 6.95 -11.30 5.76
N LYS A 96 7.84 -11.57 6.72
CA LYS A 96 7.49 -11.61 8.14
C LYS A 96 8.35 -10.63 8.94
N PHE A 97 7.70 -9.85 9.80
CA PHE A 97 8.32 -8.87 10.70
C PHE A 97 7.99 -9.25 12.15
N ASN A 98 8.99 -9.41 13.02
CA ASN A 98 8.82 -9.81 14.43
C ASN A 98 9.15 -8.64 15.35
N GLY A 99 8.28 -8.23 16.29
CA GLY A 99 8.61 -7.18 17.29
C GLY A 99 7.91 -5.84 17.04
N ALA A 100 6.61 -5.86 16.80
CA ALA A 100 5.89 -4.70 16.24
C ALA A 100 5.33 -3.68 17.25
N ASP A 101 5.89 -3.56 18.46
CA ASP A 101 5.48 -2.50 19.39
C ASP A 101 6.61 -1.49 19.65
N TYR A 102 6.21 -0.22 19.52
CA TYR A 102 7.00 1.00 19.63
C TYR A 102 8.04 0.94 20.75
N ASN A 103 9.34 0.94 20.39
CA ASN A 103 10.36 1.84 20.93
C ASN A 103 11.74 1.51 20.33
N ALA A 104 12.45 2.56 19.90
CA ALA A 104 13.90 2.60 19.66
C ALA A 104 14.54 1.36 18.96
N GLY A 105 14.33 1.22 17.64
CA GLY A 105 15.18 0.35 16.79
C GLY A 105 14.56 -0.96 16.28
N GLU A 106 13.28 -1.19 16.58
CA GLU A 106 12.50 -2.38 16.22
C GLU A 106 12.00 -2.37 14.74
N PRO A 107 11.59 -3.53 14.16
CA PRO A 107 11.21 -3.67 12.76
C PRO A 107 9.92 -2.96 12.37
N VAL A 108 9.67 -2.89 11.05
CA VAL A 108 8.52 -2.19 10.47
C VAL A 108 7.20 -2.66 11.10
N THR A 109 6.41 -1.73 11.63
CA THR A 109 5.14 -2.01 12.32
C THR A 109 3.97 -2.15 11.33
N TYR A 110 2.85 -2.73 11.79
CA TYR A 110 1.62 -2.81 10.99
C TYR A 110 1.15 -1.43 10.56
N ARG A 111 1.17 -0.45 11.47
CA ARG A 111 0.75 0.93 11.20
C ARG A 111 1.60 1.59 10.12
N GLN A 112 2.90 1.31 10.12
CA GLN A 112 3.83 1.81 9.10
C GLN A 112 3.60 1.13 7.74
N LEU A 113 3.32 -0.17 7.69
CA LEU A 113 2.93 -0.83 6.43
C LEU A 113 1.57 -0.35 5.93
N ARG A 114 0.61 -0.12 6.82
CA ARG A 114 -0.68 0.47 6.47
C ARG A 114 -0.49 1.86 5.86
N TYR A 115 0.35 2.70 6.46
CA TYR A 115 0.69 3.99 5.87
C TYR A 115 1.34 3.81 4.48
N ALA A 116 2.36 2.94 4.35
CA ALA A 116 3.11 2.77 3.11
C ALA A 116 2.31 2.14 1.95
N LEU A 117 1.43 1.19 2.26
CA LEU A 117 0.81 0.32 1.26
C LEU A 117 -0.69 0.56 1.12
N PHE A 118 -1.38 1.01 2.16
CA PHE A 118 -2.83 1.15 2.12
C PHE A 118 -3.26 2.59 1.84
N GLN A 119 -2.66 3.55 2.56
CA GLN A 119 -2.92 4.98 2.37
C GLN A 119 -2.13 5.47 1.18
N ASP A 120 -2.76 6.25 0.30
CA ASP A 120 -2.12 6.91 -0.84
C ASP A 120 -1.17 5.97 -1.63
N HIS A 121 -1.59 4.71 -1.78
CA HIS A 121 -0.75 3.59 -2.22
C HIS A 121 0.13 3.94 -3.43
N SER A 122 -0.49 4.45 -4.50
CA SER A 122 0.21 4.78 -5.75
C SER A 122 1.18 5.95 -5.61
N GLU A 123 0.89 6.92 -4.73
CA GLU A 123 1.80 8.05 -4.47
C GLU A 123 3.01 7.60 -3.68
N HIS A 124 2.80 6.81 -2.61
CA HIS A 124 3.88 6.20 -1.86
C HIS A 124 4.71 5.27 -2.76
N GLU A 125 4.08 4.48 -3.63
CA GLU A 125 4.77 3.61 -4.60
C GLU A 125 5.71 4.41 -5.48
N MET A 126 5.28 5.56 -5.99
CA MET A 126 6.14 6.46 -6.75
C MET A 126 7.29 7.04 -5.91
N GLU A 127 7.06 7.38 -4.63
CA GLU A 127 8.14 7.90 -3.76
C GLU A 127 9.24 6.86 -3.49
N TYR A 128 8.87 5.62 -3.20
CA TYR A 128 9.86 4.59 -2.85
C TYR A 128 10.39 3.80 -4.05
N THR A 129 9.66 3.74 -5.17
CA THR A 129 10.06 2.96 -6.35
C THR A 129 10.87 3.81 -7.33
N PRO A 130 12.19 3.59 -7.47
CA PRO A 130 13.08 4.52 -8.17
C PRO A 130 12.76 4.78 -9.65
N ASN A 131 12.00 3.89 -10.29
CA ASN A 131 11.71 3.94 -11.72
C ASN A 131 10.29 4.41 -12.01
N ILE A 132 9.47 4.74 -11.01
CA ILE A 132 8.17 5.36 -11.25
C ILE A 132 8.38 6.87 -11.24
N PHE A 133 8.09 7.52 -12.36
CA PHE A 133 8.29 8.97 -12.49
C PHE A 133 6.99 9.76 -12.40
N ASP A 134 5.84 9.08 -12.48
CA ASP A 134 4.54 9.71 -12.33
C ASP A 134 3.48 8.69 -11.89
N CYS A 135 2.49 9.17 -11.14
CA CYS A 135 1.27 8.47 -10.79
C CYS A 135 0.08 9.43 -10.94
N ASN A 136 -0.98 8.98 -11.61
CA ASN A 136 -2.13 9.83 -11.93
C ASN A 136 -3.44 9.07 -11.81
N THR A 137 -4.27 9.46 -10.85
CA THR A 137 -5.63 8.94 -10.70
C THR A 137 -6.59 9.63 -11.67
N VAL A 138 -7.22 8.85 -12.54
CA VAL A 138 -8.12 9.36 -13.60
C VAL A 138 -9.60 9.23 -13.24
N LEU A 139 -9.93 8.38 -12.28
CA LEU A 139 -11.30 8.15 -11.83
C LEU A 139 -11.29 7.63 -10.39
N GLU A 140 -12.19 8.14 -9.55
CA GLU A 140 -12.37 7.71 -8.16
C GLU A 140 -13.86 7.47 -7.90
N TRP A 141 -14.20 6.40 -7.21
CA TRP A 141 -15.60 6.18 -6.81
C TRP A 141 -15.95 7.06 -5.60
N PRO A 142 -17.18 7.62 -5.53
CA PRO A 142 -17.57 8.50 -4.44
C PRO A 142 -17.48 7.81 -3.08
N GLY A 143 -16.87 8.49 -2.10
CA GLY A 143 -16.66 7.96 -0.75
C GLY A 143 -17.94 7.50 -0.06
N GLU A 144 -19.06 8.23 -0.21
CA GLU A 144 -20.34 7.84 0.39
C GLU A 144 -20.86 6.48 -0.13
N ALA A 145 -20.70 6.22 -1.43
CA ALA A 145 -21.11 4.95 -2.03
C ALA A 145 -20.19 3.80 -1.60
N LEU A 146 -18.88 4.09 -1.48
CA LEU A 146 -17.89 3.13 -0.96
C LEU A 146 -18.14 2.82 0.52
N ASP A 147 -18.45 3.81 1.35
CA ASP A 147 -18.77 3.63 2.76
C ASP A 147 -20.02 2.77 2.96
N ALA A 148 -21.06 2.98 2.14
CA ALA A 148 -22.25 2.14 2.17
C ALA A 148 -21.94 0.67 1.82
N ALA A 149 -21.18 0.44 0.74
CA ALA A 149 -20.75 -0.90 0.35
C ALA A 149 -19.82 -1.54 1.40
N ALA A 150 -18.92 -0.75 2.00
CA ALA A 150 -18.01 -1.22 3.04
C ALA A 150 -18.79 -1.71 4.27
N ARG A 151 -19.80 -0.96 4.73
CA ARG A 151 -20.68 -1.37 5.85
C ARG A 151 -21.44 -2.65 5.53
N GLU A 152 -22.00 -2.77 4.32
CA GLU A 152 -22.72 -3.97 3.87
C GLU A 152 -21.81 -5.22 3.89
N LEU A 153 -20.55 -5.05 3.49
CA LEU A 153 -19.59 -6.15 3.31
C LEU A 153 -18.69 -6.41 4.53
N GLY A 154 -18.81 -5.62 5.61
CA GLY A 154 -17.99 -5.76 6.81
C GLY A 154 -16.55 -5.26 6.66
N TYR A 155 -16.32 -4.28 5.78
CA TYR A 155 -15.04 -3.61 5.59
C TYR A 155 -15.06 -2.18 6.13
N HIS A 156 -13.87 -1.59 6.27
CA HIS A 156 -13.68 -0.16 6.49
C HIS A 156 -12.49 0.37 5.67
N GLY A 157 -12.43 1.69 5.52
CA GLY A 157 -11.39 2.35 4.72
C GLY A 157 -11.39 1.95 3.25
N LEU A 158 -12.55 1.59 2.70
CA LEU A 158 -12.66 1.14 1.32
C LEU A 158 -12.26 2.27 0.37
N ASN A 159 -11.27 2.02 -0.48
CA ASN A 159 -10.88 2.91 -1.56
C ASN A 159 -11.00 2.18 -2.91
N MET A 160 -11.49 2.87 -3.93
CA MET A 160 -11.62 2.36 -5.28
C MET A 160 -11.36 3.45 -6.32
N GLN A 161 -10.32 3.26 -7.14
CA GLN A 161 -9.88 4.26 -8.10
C GLN A 161 -9.20 3.64 -9.33
N ILE A 162 -9.20 4.33 -10.46
CA ILE A 162 -8.38 3.99 -11.62
C ILE A 162 -7.17 4.90 -11.64
N THR A 163 -5.97 4.32 -11.54
CA THR A 163 -4.70 5.03 -11.51
C THR A 163 -3.79 4.56 -12.64
N ASN A 164 -3.08 5.52 -13.25
CA ASN A 164 -1.97 5.27 -14.16
C ASN A 164 -0.65 5.35 -13.39
N LEU A 165 0.23 4.37 -13.59
CA LEU A 165 1.59 4.34 -13.09
C LEU A 165 2.57 4.38 -14.27
N TYR A 166 3.48 5.35 -14.28
CA TYR A 166 4.42 5.58 -15.38
C TYR A 166 5.83 5.17 -14.98
N HIS A 167 6.38 4.18 -15.68
CA HIS A 167 7.66 3.55 -15.37
C HIS A 167 8.72 3.87 -16.41
N GLU A 168 9.85 4.41 -15.96
CA GLU A 168 11.08 4.51 -16.73
C GLU A 168 11.67 3.11 -16.89
N MET A 169 12.01 2.78 -18.13
CA MET A 169 12.55 1.47 -18.48
C MET A 169 14.04 1.57 -18.80
N PRO A 170 14.80 0.46 -18.62
CA PRO A 170 16.20 0.46 -18.98
C PRO A 170 16.40 0.89 -20.43
N LYS A 171 17.56 1.51 -20.69
CA LYS A 171 17.95 1.98 -22.03
C LYS A 171 17.63 0.93 -23.10
N PHE A 172 17.15 1.40 -24.26
CA PHE A 172 16.71 0.63 -25.43
C PHE A 172 15.28 0.08 -25.42
N PHE A 173 14.50 0.29 -24.35
CA PHE A 173 13.07 -0.01 -24.36
C PHE A 173 12.25 1.24 -24.09
N ASP A 174 11.07 1.31 -24.74
CA ASP A 174 10.10 2.39 -24.50
C ASP A 174 9.59 2.35 -23.07
N ASP A 175 9.21 3.49 -22.52
CA ASP A 175 8.68 3.57 -21.15
C ASP A 175 7.29 2.93 -21.06
N ARG A 176 6.83 2.60 -19.85
CA ARG A 176 5.54 1.92 -19.66
C ARG A 176 4.55 2.79 -18.92
N VAL A 177 3.29 2.70 -19.33
CA VAL A 177 2.16 3.07 -18.49
C VAL A 177 1.38 1.80 -18.14
N PHE A 178 1.09 1.63 -16.86
CA PHE A 178 0.16 0.61 -16.37
C PHE A 178 -1.07 1.31 -15.83
N THR A 179 -2.24 1.00 -16.40
CA THR A 179 -3.52 1.52 -15.92
C THR A 179 -4.20 0.43 -15.12
N VAL A 180 -4.45 0.70 -13.84
CA VAL A 180 -5.04 -0.27 -12.92
C VAL A 180 -6.25 0.31 -12.20
N LEU A 181 -7.26 -0.52 -12.00
CA LEU A 181 -8.25 -0.35 -10.96
C LEU A 181 -7.61 -0.80 -9.65
N LEU A 182 -7.37 0.14 -8.74
CA LEU A 182 -6.92 -0.11 -7.39
C LEU A 182 -8.14 -0.19 -6.48
N LEU A 183 -8.26 -1.30 -5.75
CA LEU A 183 -9.26 -1.53 -4.73
C LEU A 183 -8.56 -1.93 -3.43
N SER A 184 -8.81 -1.22 -2.33
CA SER A 184 -8.25 -1.57 -1.02
C SER A 184 -9.30 -1.50 0.07
N ALA A 185 -9.23 -2.42 1.02
CA ALA A 185 -10.10 -2.42 2.19
C ALA A 185 -9.39 -3.01 3.41
N GLU A 186 -9.80 -2.58 4.60
CA GLU A 186 -9.42 -3.20 5.87
C GLU A 186 -10.61 -4.01 6.39
N THR A 187 -10.36 -5.25 6.79
CA THR A 187 -11.41 -6.08 7.41
C THR A 187 -11.72 -5.51 8.78
N SER A 188 -13.00 -5.33 9.10
CA SER A 188 -13.42 -5.00 10.45
C SER A 188 -13.05 -6.14 11.39
N SER A 189 -11.93 -6.00 12.11
CA SER A 189 -11.58 -6.87 13.21
C SER A 189 -12.73 -6.87 14.21
N THR A 190 -13.17 -8.04 14.65
CA THR A 190 -13.92 -8.13 15.91
C THR A 190 -13.01 -7.59 17.01
N ASP A 191 -13.34 -6.40 17.51
CA ASP A 191 -12.84 -5.67 18.67
C ASP A 191 -11.34 -5.81 19.02
N VAL A 192 -10.60 -4.76 18.68
CA VAL A 192 -9.31 -4.46 19.32
C VAL A 192 -9.49 -3.51 20.52
N ASP A 193 -10.67 -2.88 20.67
CA ASP A 193 -10.92 -1.86 21.71
C ASP A 193 -12.25 -2.06 22.50
N GLY A 194 -12.89 -3.24 22.40
CA GLY A 194 -14.09 -3.58 23.17
C GLY A 194 -13.76 -4.09 24.59
N PRO A 195 -14.66 -3.89 25.59
CA PRO A 195 -14.46 -4.40 26.94
C PRO A 195 -14.30 -5.92 26.90
N GLU A 196 -13.30 -6.42 27.65
CA GLU A 196 -12.87 -7.82 27.73
C GLU A 196 -14.04 -8.82 27.71
N VAL A 197 -14.46 -9.25 26.53
CA VAL A 197 -15.18 -10.51 26.38
C VAL A 197 -14.11 -11.60 26.33
N PRO A 198 -14.15 -12.61 27.21
CA PRO A 198 -13.20 -13.72 27.18
C PRO A 198 -13.51 -14.60 25.97
N MET A 199 -13.09 -14.15 24.79
CA MET A 199 -13.04 -14.94 23.58
C MET A 199 -11.92 -15.98 23.73
N PRO A 200 -12.09 -17.22 23.22
CA PRO A 200 -11.01 -18.19 23.22
C PRO A 200 -9.79 -17.56 22.54
N ALA A 201 -8.60 -17.74 23.13
CA ALA A 201 -7.34 -17.05 22.85
C ALA A 201 -6.74 -17.22 21.43
N ARG A 202 -7.57 -17.45 20.40
CA ARG A 202 -7.19 -17.50 18.99
C ARG A 202 -7.25 -16.10 18.39
N GLN A 203 -6.13 -15.40 18.56
CA GLN A 203 -5.48 -14.62 17.49
C GLN A 203 -6.32 -13.47 16.91
N GLN A 204 -6.29 -12.29 17.55
CA GLN A 204 -6.74 -11.05 16.90
C GLN A 204 -5.89 -10.82 15.64
N THR A 205 -6.56 -10.60 14.51
CA THR A 205 -5.92 -10.24 13.25
C THR A 205 -6.59 -9.01 12.65
N ARG A 206 -5.88 -7.89 12.62
CA ARG A 206 -6.21 -6.81 11.68
C ARG A 206 -5.60 -7.18 10.33
N GLU A 207 -6.42 -7.11 9.28
CA GLU A 207 -6.03 -7.40 7.91
C GLU A 207 -6.44 -6.25 7.01
N PHE A 208 -5.54 -5.82 6.14
CA PHE A 208 -5.91 -5.05 4.95
C PHE A 208 -5.48 -5.79 3.69
N VAL A 209 -6.28 -5.61 2.65
CA VAL A 209 -6.11 -6.15 1.31
C VAL A 209 -6.04 -5.00 0.30
N ILE A 210 -5.14 -5.13 -0.66
CA ILE A 210 -5.02 -4.26 -1.83
C ILE A 210 -5.04 -5.15 -3.06
N VAL A 211 -5.87 -4.80 -4.05
CA VAL A 211 -5.97 -5.49 -5.33
C VAL A 211 -5.81 -4.45 -6.43
N GLN A 212 -4.93 -4.73 -7.38
CA GLN A 212 -4.78 -3.91 -8.60
C GLN A 212 -5.13 -4.78 -9.81
N ILE A 213 -6.11 -4.36 -10.59
CA ILE A 213 -6.61 -5.09 -11.77
C ILE A 213 -6.38 -4.22 -13.01
N PRO A 214 -5.82 -4.75 -14.11
CA PRO A 214 -5.56 -3.92 -15.28
C PRO A 214 -6.86 -3.40 -15.89
N VAL A 215 -6.82 -2.19 -16.45
CA VAL A 215 -7.97 -1.52 -17.09
C VAL A 215 -7.62 -1.15 -18.52
N ASP A 216 -8.51 -1.45 -19.47
CA ASP A 216 -8.43 -0.93 -20.83
C ASP A 216 -9.13 0.42 -20.91
N LEU A 217 -8.37 1.47 -20.61
CA LEU A 217 -8.86 2.85 -20.61
C LEU A 217 -9.36 3.29 -21.99
N THR A 218 -8.97 2.62 -23.08
CA THR A 218 -9.42 2.99 -24.44
C THR A 218 -10.93 2.82 -24.62
N THR A 219 -11.53 1.90 -23.86
CA THR A 219 -12.97 1.62 -23.85
C THR A 219 -13.80 2.68 -23.10
N PHE A 220 -13.14 3.56 -22.35
CA PHE A 220 -13.80 4.56 -21.50
C PHE A 220 -14.18 5.83 -22.28
N PRO A 221 -15.15 6.63 -21.79
CA PRO A 221 -15.52 7.91 -22.40
C PRO A 221 -14.32 8.87 -22.55
N ASN A 222 -14.32 9.67 -23.61
CA ASN A 222 -13.26 10.62 -23.91
C ASN A 222 -12.95 11.59 -22.75
N LYS A 223 -13.97 11.97 -21.96
CA LYS A 223 -13.78 12.86 -20.80
C LYS A 223 -12.92 12.22 -19.70
N VAL A 224 -12.98 10.91 -19.52
CA VAL A 224 -12.14 10.18 -18.55
C VAL A 224 -10.75 9.97 -19.14
N LYS A 225 -10.66 9.54 -20.41
CA LYS A 225 -9.37 9.32 -21.10
C LYS A 225 -8.47 10.56 -21.08
N LYS A 226 -9.06 11.75 -21.26
CA LYS A 226 -8.33 13.04 -21.25
C LYS A 226 -7.71 13.42 -19.90
N ARG A 227 -8.07 12.74 -18.80
CA ARG A 227 -7.46 12.97 -17.48
C ARG A 227 -6.09 12.30 -17.36
N ALA A 228 -5.78 11.35 -18.23
CA ALA A 228 -4.49 10.67 -18.24
C ALA A 228 -3.36 11.64 -18.64
N HIS A 229 -2.17 11.43 -18.07
CA HIS A 229 -0.93 12.12 -18.44
C HIS A 229 -0.27 11.47 -19.67
N HIS A 230 -1.08 11.03 -20.63
CA HIS A 230 -0.61 10.57 -21.93
C HIS A 230 -1.68 10.78 -22.99
N SER A 231 -1.26 10.97 -24.23
CA SER A 231 -2.15 10.97 -25.40
C SER A 231 -1.97 9.67 -26.18
N LEU A 232 -3.07 9.19 -26.77
CA LEU A 232 -3.01 8.21 -27.85
C LEU A 232 -2.62 8.96 -29.12
N VAL A 233 -1.44 8.64 -29.66
CA VAL A 233 -0.97 9.18 -30.95
C VAL A 233 -1.55 8.34 -32.09
N ASP A 234 -1.61 7.03 -31.92
CA ASP A 234 -2.37 6.10 -32.76
C ASP A 234 -2.82 4.86 -31.95
N THR A 235 -3.21 3.77 -32.63
CA THR A 235 -3.67 2.52 -31.98
C THR A 235 -2.58 1.76 -31.21
N ARG A 236 -1.30 2.11 -31.37
CA ARG A 236 -0.15 1.37 -30.82
C ARG A 236 0.82 2.24 -30.02
N PHE A 237 0.80 3.55 -30.22
CA PHE A 237 1.75 4.48 -29.62
C PHE A 237 1.04 5.52 -28.75
N MET A 238 1.57 5.68 -27.54
CA MET A 238 1.18 6.74 -26.62
C MET A 238 2.38 7.62 -26.35
N GLN A 239 2.13 8.89 -26.02
CA GLN A 239 3.17 9.82 -25.59
C GLN A 239 2.84 10.39 -24.22
N TYR A 240 3.84 10.42 -23.35
CA TYR A 240 3.69 11.00 -22.02
C TYR A 240 3.49 12.52 -22.09
N ILE A 241 2.51 13.02 -21.34
CA ILE A 241 2.22 14.45 -21.20
C ILE A 241 2.46 14.82 -19.73
N SER A 242 3.61 15.44 -19.47
CA SER A 242 3.90 16.03 -18.15
C SER A 242 2.76 16.92 -17.66
N PRO A 243 2.28 16.77 -16.41
CA PRO A 243 1.34 17.69 -15.79
C PRO A 243 1.98 19.05 -15.48
N VAL A 244 3.30 19.13 -15.50
CA VAL A 244 4.08 20.35 -15.31
C VAL A 244 4.46 20.91 -16.68
N SER A 245 4.09 22.17 -16.94
CA SER A 245 4.44 22.86 -18.19
C SER A 245 5.96 22.87 -18.40
N PRO A 246 6.47 22.72 -19.65
CA PRO A 246 7.89 22.84 -19.96
C PRO A 246 8.53 24.17 -19.50
N ASP A 247 7.73 25.25 -19.46
CA ASP A 247 8.20 26.59 -19.10
C ASP A 247 8.08 26.88 -17.60
N ALA A 248 7.45 25.99 -16.82
CA ALA A 248 7.33 26.16 -15.38
C ALA A 248 8.63 25.74 -14.68
N THR A 249 8.98 26.42 -13.58
CA THR A 249 10.08 25.98 -12.72
C THR A 249 9.62 24.83 -11.83
N PRO A 250 10.25 23.63 -11.87
CA PRO A 250 9.93 22.53 -10.97
C PRO A 250 10.10 22.92 -9.50
N GLN A 251 9.12 22.56 -8.68
CA GLN A 251 9.16 22.78 -7.24
C GLN A 251 9.95 21.69 -6.51
N ASP A 252 10.02 20.49 -7.09
CA ASP A 252 10.67 19.33 -6.49
C ASP A 252 11.29 18.40 -7.55
N GLY A 253 11.90 17.31 -7.08
CA GLY A 253 12.50 16.29 -7.93
C GLY A 253 11.48 15.53 -8.80
N LYS A 254 10.23 15.38 -8.34
CA LYS A 254 9.14 14.70 -9.05
C LYS A 254 8.77 15.51 -10.29
N GLN A 255 8.44 16.79 -10.11
CA GLN A 255 8.10 17.71 -11.19
C GLN A 255 9.23 17.82 -12.23
N LYS A 256 10.48 17.87 -11.75
CA LYS A 256 11.65 17.88 -12.64
C LYS A 256 11.76 16.61 -13.48
N MET A 257 11.48 15.45 -12.90
CA MET A 257 11.47 14.19 -13.65
C MET A 257 10.30 14.16 -14.65
N GLN A 258 9.09 14.51 -14.24
CA GLN A 258 7.91 14.56 -15.12
C GLN A 258 8.16 15.45 -16.35
N GLN A 259 8.69 16.67 -16.17
CA GLN A 259 9.07 17.53 -17.30
C GLN A 259 10.10 16.88 -18.22
N LYS A 260 11.15 16.26 -17.67
CA LYS A 260 12.19 15.57 -18.44
C LYS A 260 11.61 14.42 -19.29
N MET A 261 10.56 13.76 -18.80
CA MET A 261 9.91 12.64 -19.48
C MET A 261 8.85 13.08 -20.49
N HIS A 262 8.49 14.37 -20.55
CA HIS A 262 7.49 14.89 -21.50
C HIS A 262 7.81 14.50 -22.95
N GLY A 263 6.80 14.02 -23.68
CA GLY A 263 6.91 13.60 -25.08
C GLY A 263 7.61 12.26 -25.30
N LYS A 264 8.02 11.54 -24.23
CA LYS A 264 8.57 10.18 -24.36
C LYS A 264 7.48 9.21 -24.78
N ASP A 265 7.86 8.27 -25.64
CA ASP A 265 6.98 7.20 -26.09
C ASP A 265 6.69 6.21 -24.96
N LEU A 266 5.43 5.82 -24.87
CA LEU A 266 4.90 4.90 -23.87
C LEU A 266 4.28 3.68 -24.55
N VAL A 267 4.49 2.54 -23.92
CA VAL A 267 3.81 1.28 -24.21
C VAL A 267 2.87 0.94 -23.05
N SER A 268 1.63 0.56 -23.36
CA SER A 268 0.69 0.06 -22.35
C SER A 268 1.17 -1.30 -21.86
N GLY A 269 1.57 -1.38 -20.60
CA GLY A 269 1.76 -2.64 -19.90
C GLY A 269 0.49 -3.05 -19.14
N VAL A 270 0.39 -4.33 -18.78
CA VAL A 270 -0.68 -4.83 -17.91
C VAL A 270 -0.06 -5.62 -16.76
N TYR A 271 -0.57 -5.40 -15.56
CA TYR A 271 -0.32 -6.29 -14.43
C TYR A 271 -1.56 -6.40 -13.58
N VAL A 272 -1.66 -7.51 -12.85
CA VAL A 272 -2.60 -7.74 -11.78
C VAL A 272 -1.80 -8.02 -10.52
N SER A 273 -2.20 -7.48 -9.38
CA SER A 273 -1.53 -7.71 -8.09
C SER A 273 -2.55 -7.86 -6.97
N ILE A 274 -2.12 -8.58 -5.94
CA ILE A 274 -2.80 -8.71 -4.66
C ILE A 274 -1.75 -8.54 -3.58
N GLU A 275 -2.08 -7.77 -2.55
CA GLU A 275 -1.30 -7.64 -1.34
C GLU A 275 -2.20 -7.80 -0.11
N ASN A 276 -1.80 -8.68 0.80
CA ASN A 276 -2.46 -8.87 2.08
C ASN A 276 -1.48 -8.65 3.21
N VAL A 277 -1.89 -7.89 4.22
CA VAL A 277 -1.07 -7.62 5.40
C VAL A 277 -1.83 -8.04 6.65
N TYR A 278 -1.26 -8.97 7.40
CA TYR A 278 -1.82 -9.52 8.63
C TYR A 278 -1.03 -9.06 9.83
N HIS A 279 -1.70 -8.44 10.79
CA HIS A 279 -1.16 -8.25 12.13
C HIS A 279 -1.57 -9.43 13.01
N LYS A 280 -0.63 -10.17 13.60
CA LYS A 280 -0.91 -11.36 14.42
C LYS A 280 -0.33 -11.15 15.81
N VAL A 281 -1.19 -11.20 16.83
CA VAL A 281 -0.79 -11.17 18.24
C VAL A 281 -1.02 -12.55 18.87
N ARG A 282 -0.01 -13.09 19.55
CA ARG A 282 -0.05 -14.41 20.19
C ARG A 282 0.55 -14.33 21.60
N LYS A 283 0.09 -15.18 22.51
CA LYS A 283 0.78 -15.37 23.80
C LYS A 283 2.13 -16.03 23.56
N ASN A 284 3.18 -15.54 24.21
CA ASN A 284 4.47 -16.20 24.23
C ASN A 284 4.33 -17.48 25.08
N LEU A 285 4.40 -18.65 24.45
CA LEU A 285 4.31 -19.95 25.12
C LEU A 285 5.69 -20.50 25.53
N ALA A 286 6.78 -19.75 25.26
CA ALA A 286 8.15 -20.22 25.47
C ALA A 286 8.78 -19.72 26.78
N ASN A 287 8.14 -18.78 27.47
CA ASN A 287 8.54 -18.31 28.80
C ASN A 287 7.41 -18.65 29.78
N ASP A 288 7.75 -19.24 30.94
CA ASP A 288 6.80 -19.56 32.02
C ASP A 288 6.15 -18.30 32.64
N ASP A 289 6.59 -17.11 32.24
CA ASP A 289 5.91 -15.85 32.54
C ASP A 289 4.69 -15.67 31.63
N ALA A 290 3.55 -16.14 32.15
CA ALA A 290 2.23 -16.01 31.55
C ALA A 290 1.81 -14.52 31.40
N GLY A 291 2.31 -13.83 30.37
CA GLY A 291 1.92 -12.45 30.10
C GLY A 291 2.49 -11.81 28.83
N GLU A 292 3.66 -12.25 28.37
CA GLU A 292 4.30 -11.61 27.20
C GLU A 292 3.54 -11.95 25.91
N ARG A 293 3.11 -10.91 25.17
CA ARG A 293 2.46 -11.07 23.86
C ARG A 293 3.51 -10.87 22.76
N VAL A 294 3.58 -11.80 21.82
CA VAL A 294 4.39 -11.68 20.61
C VAL A 294 3.53 -11.12 19.49
N SER A 295 3.96 -9.98 18.95
CA SER A 295 3.33 -9.28 17.83
C SER A 295 4.16 -9.50 16.56
N THR A 296 3.52 -10.03 15.52
CA THR A 296 4.13 -10.29 14.21
C THR A 296 3.30 -9.68 13.09
N VAL A 297 3.95 -9.20 12.03
CA VAL A 297 3.28 -8.70 10.83
C VAL A 297 3.71 -9.56 9.64
N ASP A 298 2.73 -10.13 8.93
CA ASP A 298 2.96 -10.90 7.70
C ASP A 298 2.44 -10.10 6.50
N TRP A 299 3.30 -9.87 5.50
CA TRP A 299 2.93 -9.21 4.24
C TRP A 299 3.09 -10.18 3.07
N GLN A 300 1.96 -10.54 2.46
CA GLN A 300 1.88 -11.38 1.28
C GLN A 300 1.68 -10.52 0.04
N MET A 301 2.29 -10.91 -1.08
CA MET A 301 2.06 -10.28 -2.38
C MET A 301 2.04 -11.36 -3.46
N ALA A 302 1.11 -11.25 -4.40
CA ALA A 302 1.10 -12.02 -5.63
C ALA A 302 0.85 -11.10 -6.82
N THR A 303 1.49 -11.37 -7.95
CA THR A 303 1.32 -10.59 -9.17
C THR A 303 1.53 -11.45 -10.42
N ALA A 304 0.81 -11.11 -11.47
CA ALA A 304 1.12 -11.53 -12.84
C ALA A 304 1.24 -10.27 -13.69
N SER A 305 2.18 -10.25 -14.64
CA SER A 305 2.46 -9.06 -15.46
C SER A 305 2.84 -9.40 -16.88
N ASN A 306 2.41 -8.56 -17.82
CA ASN A 306 2.91 -8.50 -19.19
C ASN A 306 3.20 -7.04 -19.55
N ALA A 307 4.48 -6.68 -19.64
CA ALA A 307 4.96 -5.35 -20.01
C ALA A 307 4.73 -4.99 -21.49
N ARG A 308 4.23 -5.95 -22.30
CA ARG A 308 3.98 -5.86 -23.74
C ARG A 308 5.18 -5.29 -24.52
N GLY A 309 4.95 -4.80 -25.73
CA GLY A 309 5.98 -4.25 -26.61
C GLY A 309 6.97 -5.32 -27.10
N ARG A 310 8.24 -4.92 -27.25
CA ARG A 310 9.30 -5.76 -27.83
C ARG A 310 10.06 -6.64 -26.83
N ILE A 311 9.68 -6.66 -25.54
CA ILE A 311 10.37 -7.47 -24.54
C ILE A 311 9.83 -8.90 -24.58
N PRO A 312 10.64 -9.93 -24.91
CA PRO A 312 10.20 -11.32 -24.88
C PRO A 312 9.66 -11.71 -23.50
N LEU A 313 8.54 -12.44 -23.46
CA LEU A 313 7.86 -12.79 -22.21
C LEU A 313 8.74 -13.60 -21.25
N TRP A 314 9.65 -14.43 -21.75
CA TRP A 314 10.59 -15.18 -20.92
C TRP A 314 11.55 -14.27 -20.14
N ILE A 315 11.96 -13.12 -20.69
CA ILE A 315 12.79 -12.12 -19.99
C ILE A 315 11.98 -11.47 -18.87
N GLN A 316 10.72 -11.13 -19.16
CA GLN A 316 9.82 -10.54 -18.17
C GLN A 316 9.62 -11.50 -16.99
N ASN A 317 9.28 -12.76 -17.28
CA ASN A 317 9.06 -13.81 -16.29
C ASN A 317 10.30 -14.09 -15.41
N LEU A 318 11.51 -13.96 -15.97
CA LEU A 318 12.75 -14.07 -15.18
C LEU A 318 12.96 -12.87 -14.24
N ALA A 319 12.49 -11.68 -14.61
CA ALA A 319 12.68 -10.45 -13.86
C ALA A 319 11.69 -10.27 -12.69
N VAL A 320 10.42 -10.68 -12.86
CA VAL A 320 9.35 -10.45 -11.87
C VAL A 320 9.71 -10.98 -10.47
N PRO A 321 10.20 -12.23 -10.29
CA PRO A 321 10.56 -12.73 -8.96
C PRO A 321 11.65 -11.92 -8.25
N GLY A 322 12.55 -11.31 -9.02
CA GLY A 322 13.61 -10.45 -8.49
C GLY A 322 13.10 -9.07 -8.10
N LYS A 323 12.11 -8.54 -8.83
CA LYS A 323 11.46 -7.25 -8.54
C LYS A 323 10.61 -7.34 -7.27
N ILE A 324 9.66 -8.28 -7.20
CA ILE A 324 8.78 -8.44 -6.02
C ILE A 324 9.54 -8.64 -4.71
N ALA A 325 10.72 -9.26 -4.77
CA ALA A 325 11.59 -9.46 -3.63
C ALA A 325 12.31 -8.18 -3.17
N LYS A 326 12.59 -7.25 -4.08
CA LYS A 326 13.28 -5.98 -3.79
C LYS A 326 12.34 -4.93 -3.21
N ASP A 327 11.04 -5.05 -3.44
CA ASP A 327 10.05 -4.09 -2.94
C ASP A 327 10.08 -4.02 -1.41
N VAL A 328 10.23 -5.16 -0.73
CA VAL A 328 10.27 -5.24 0.74
C VAL A 328 11.41 -4.40 1.34
N PRO A 329 12.69 -4.61 0.99
CA PRO A 329 13.77 -3.76 1.51
C PRO A 329 13.68 -2.31 1.05
N ILE A 330 13.06 -2.01 -0.10
CA ILE A 330 12.83 -0.64 -0.57
C ILE A 330 11.84 0.08 0.34
N VAL A 331 10.65 -0.49 0.58
CA VAL A 331 9.61 0.05 1.46
C VAL A 331 10.15 0.22 2.88
N VAL A 332 10.83 -0.81 3.42
CA VAL A 332 11.45 -0.75 4.75
C VAL A 332 12.48 0.39 4.83
N LYS A 333 13.28 0.60 3.78
CA LYS A 333 14.28 1.68 3.74
C LYS A 333 13.61 3.06 3.69
N TRP A 334 12.56 3.22 2.88
CA TRP A 334 11.80 4.46 2.77
C TRP A 334 11.15 4.85 4.10
N LEU A 335 10.41 3.92 4.74
CA LEU A 335 9.81 4.12 6.06
C LEU A 335 10.86 4.53 7.12
N ARG A 336 12.03 3.88 7.11
CA ARG A 336 13.14 4.23 7.99
C ARG A 336 13.67 5.64 7.76
N ASN A 337 13.75 6.07 6.51
CA ASN A 337 14.21 7.43 6.21
C ASN A 337 13.20 8.46 6.70
N LEU A 338 11.90 8.25 6.46
CA LEU A 338 10.84 9.13 6.98
C LEU A 338 10.86 9.21 8.51
N ASN A 339 11.07 8.08 9.19
CA ASN A 339 11.16 8.07 10.66
C ASN A 339 12.39 8.82 11.18
N LYS A 340 13.55 8.71 10.50
CA LYS A 340 14.78 9.43 10.89
C LYS A 340 14.65 10.95 10.86
N VAL A 341 13.77 11.48 10.02
CA VAL A 341 13.54 12.93 9.90
C VAL A 341 12.25 13.38 10.60
N ASN A 342 11.65 12.51 11.44
CA ASN A 342 10.37 12.71 12.13
C ASN A 342 9.20 13.05 11.19
N GLU A 343 9.35 12.74 9.90
CA GLU A 343 8.34 13.04 8.88
C GLU A 343 7.22 12.02 8.92
N LEU A 344 7.53 10.77 9.26
CA LEU A 344 6.54 9.70 9.35
C LEU A 344 5.45 10.02 10.38
N SER A 345 5.82 10.47 11.58
CA SER A 345 4.86 10.87 12.62
C SER A 345 3.98 12.04 12.17
N ARG A 346 4.59 13.08 11.54
CA ARG A 346 3.82 14.22 11.00
C ARG A 346 2.82 13.78 9.95
N ARG A 347 3.24 12.95 9.00
CA ARG A 347 2.39 12.46 7.90
C ARG A 347 1.30 11.52 8.38
N MET A 348 1.56 10.74 9.43
CA MET A 348 0.57 9.86 10.05
C MET A 348 -0.40 10.60 10.98
N GLY A 349 -0.20 11.91 11.21
CA GLY A 349 -1.05 12.72 12.07
C GLY A 349 -0.82 12.50 13.58
N ASP A 350 0.29 11.88 13.97
CA ASP A 350 0.69 11.85 15.36
C ASP A 350 1.28 13.21 15.72
N ALA A 351 0.70 13.89 16.71
CA ALA A 351 1.32 15.06 17.29
C ALA A 351 2.77 14.72 17.69
N PRO A 352 3.75 15.61 17.47
CA PRO A 352 5.06 15.38 18.08
C PRO A 352 4.83 15.26 19.58
N ASP A 353 5.30 14.16 20.19
CA ASP A 353 5.54 14.16 21.63
C ASP A 353 6.39 15.39 21.89
N SER A 354 5.77 16.40 22.50
CA SER A 354 6.49 17.53 23.04
C SER A 354 7.42 16.93 24.08
N VAL A 355 8.68 16.76 23.71
CA VAL A 355 9.76 16.79 24.67
C VAL A 355 9.67 18.18 25.27
N GLU A 356 8.96 18.29 26.40
CA GLU A 356 9.24 19.35 27.35
C GLU A 356 10.72 19.17 27.68
N GLU A 357 11.56 20.02 27.09
CA GLU A 357 12.84 20.34 27.69
C GLU A 357 12.53 20.92 29.06
N ASP A 358 12.59 20.06 30.06
CA ASP A 358 12.51 20.39 31.47
C ASP A 358 13.59 21.45 31.76
N PRO A 359 13.24 22.72 31.95
CA PRO A 359 14.24 23.76 32.02
C PRO A 359 14.71 23.97 33.46
N HIS A 360 14.63 22.99 34.36
CA HIS A 360 15.16 23.18 35.73
C HIS A 360 15.78 21.93 36.35
N GLY A 361 17.00 21.59 35.91
CA GLY A 361 17.98 20.99 36.82
C GLY A 361 18.57 22.06 37.73
N GLY A 362 18.13 22.13 39.00
CA GLY A 362 18.73 23.03 39.98
C GLY A 362 18.00 23.12 41.32
N SER A 363 18.49 22.36 42.29
CA SER A 363 18.09 22.27 43.69
C SER A 363 17.97 23.62 44.45
N GLY A 364 17.00 23.72 45.36
CA GLY A 364 17.04 24.70 46.45
C GLY A 364 15.76 24.73 47.29
N GLY A 365 15.77 24.14 48.48
CA GLY A 365 14.62 24.09 49.38
C GLY A 365 14.24 25.43 50.03
N GLY A 366 12.96 25.55 50.38
CA GLY A 366 12.39 26.61 51.22
C GLY A 366 10.92 26.29 51.57
N PRO A 367 10.41 26.67 52.76
CA PRO A 367 9.18 26.11 53.32
C PRO A 367 7.90 26.69 52.69
N LEU A 368 6.85 25.85 52.70
CA LEU A 368 5.51 26.10 52.17
C LEU A 368 4.83 27.32 52.81
N SER A 369 4.42 28.28 51.96
CA SER A 369 3.47 29.35 52.32
C SER A 369 2.02 28.87 52.11
N PRO A 370 1.05 29.29 52.95
CA PRO A 370 -0.34 28.89 52.82
C PRO A 370 -1.05 29.62 51.66
N PRO A 371 -2.15 29.04 51.13
CA PRO A 371 -2.84 29.55 49.95
C PRO A 371 -3.59 30.88 50.22
N ALA A 372 -3.59 31.75 49.21
CA ALA A 372 -4.29 33.03 49.21
C ALA A 372 -5.83 32.87 49.15
N PRO A 373 -6.60 33.79 49.75
CA PRO A 373 -8.06 33.73 49.76
C PRO A 373 -8.68 34.13 48.42
N ALA A 374 -9.83 33.51 48.11
CA ALA A 374 -10.60 33.72 46.88
C ALA A 374 -11.18 35.14 46.76
N PRO A 375 -11.32 35.68 45.53
CA PRO A 375 -11.87 37.02 45.30
C PRO A 375 -13.39 37.10 45.54
N PRO A 376 -13.91 38.25 46.00
CA PRO A 376 -15.33 38.43 46.28
C PRO A 376 -16.18 38.48 44.99
N GLY A 377 -17.32 37.79 45.02
CA GLY A 377 -18.30 37.79 43.95
C GLY A 377 -19.05 39.13 43.78
N PRO A 378 -19.65 39.37 42.61
CA PRO A 378 -20.29 40.64 42.28
C PRO A 378 -21.57 40.89 43.10
N PRO A 379 -21.91 42.15 43.41
CA PRO A 379 -23.08 42.50 44.20
C PRO A 379 -24.39 42.30 43.43
N LEU A 380 -25.36 41.69 44.11
CA LEU A 380 -26.77 41.61 43.70
C LEU A 380 -27.36 43.02 43.59
N ARG A 381 -28.00 43.32 42.46
CA ARG A 381 -28.89 44.48 42.32
C ARG A 381 -30.32 44.04 42.64
N GLU A 382 -30.97 44.79 43.51
CA GLU A 382 -32.39 44.73 43.86
C GLU A 382 -33.30 45.13 42.68
#